data_AF-A0A7X7MJV3-F1
#
_entry.id   AF-A0A7X7MJV3-F1
#
_cell.length_a   1.000
_cell.length_b   1.000
_cell.length_c   1.000
_cell.angle_alpha   90.00
_cell.angle_beta   90.00
_cell.angle_gamma   90.00
#
_symmetry.space_group_name_H-M   'P 1'
#
loop_
_entity.id
_entity.type
_entity.pdbx_description
1 polymer ?
#
loop_
_entity_poly.entity_id
_entity_poly.type
_entity_poly.pdbx_seq_one_letter_code
_entity_poly.pdbx_strand_id
1 'polypeptide(L)'
;VYLYNWGWYKPEGFLPKQSWEFCAEQVKAFYASNIKGIYRCGFGELFGLEGPTYYIWCKLLDNPDLDINVLLQKYCRQAFGPAALEMEKFYRLLNERQKLQISTLEIDWNDPALLSGTPQRDPDNIRTIMLRFPDAVVAELGQVLQAAEQKSAALNEMQRLLRLEFDYLTHTVSAVNQLARMRQNRTPEACARMLELLIRRDDFLQAIPRAKSGLAYWDGKDNGLPLFGYSTAEVLKAGGRLSGPLYAPFNWDAKWIKQKDIQLCGRSVTTNSGQWQYLLPAYYYTDAPAEVYSRRAMRFSCAWDNDTLRIVVVRENSAEEDCSSHNLYVYLGPNQKDMLFLPGRFKTTGMANYVLEKTNVENQGLGDLYKSTGKSGGKVTVPAPGVELQPGEISALMEIPLAIFPAKPQAGEHWRFNFLYRSDPYTAIWEHNYNHVNHYRNVKDCAGTLQFQ
;
A
#
# COMPACT_ATOMS: atom_id res chain seq x y z
N VAL A 1 -20.83 -13.05 -24.72
CA VAL A 1 -19.68 -12.15 -24.43
C VAL A 1 -19.34 -12.24 -22.94
N TYR A 2 -18.06 -12.15 -22.59
CA TYR A 2 -17.60 -12.10 -21.19
C TYR A 2 -17.25 -10.65 -20.85
N LEU A 3 -17.81 -10.12 -19.77
CA LEU A 3 -17.60 -8.73 -19.34
C LEU A 3 -16.88 -8.65 -18.02
N TYR A 4 -15.94 -7.71 -17.98
CA TYR A 4 -15.16 -7.32 -16.82
C TYR A 4 -15.44 -5.85 -16.53
N ASN A 5 -16.72 -5.47 -16.37
CA ASN A 5 -17.12 -4.09 -16.11
C ASN A 5 -16.95 -3.71 -14.64
N TRP A 6 -17.30 -4.65 -13.76
CA TRP A 6 -17.26 -4.51 -12.31
C TRP A 6 -16.32 -5.56 -11.73
N GLY A 7 -16.12 -5.53 -10.42
CA GLY A 7 -15.17 -6.42 -9.76
C GLY A 7 -14.02 -5.68 -9.10
N TRP A 8 -13.74 -6.09 -7.87
CA TRP A 8 -12.66 -5.60 -7.01
C TRP A 8 -11.27 -6.07 -7.43
N TYR A 9 -11.18 -6.70 -8.61
CA TYR A 9 -9.95 -7.05 -9.28
C TYR A 9 -9.40 -5.95 -10.20
N LYS A 10 -10.19 -4.90 -10.45
CA LYS A 10 -9.82 -3.70 -11.23
C LYS A 10 -8.97 -2.72 -10.42
N PRO A 11 -8.30 -1.75 -11.07
CA PRO A 11 -7.47 -0.77 -10.38
C PRO A 11 -8.21 0.00 -9.28
N GLU A 12 -9.51 0.24 -9.43
CA GLU A 12 -10.30 0.94 -8.41
C GLU A 12 -10.59 0.10 -7.16
N GLY A 13 -10.35 -1.22 -7.19
CA GLY A 13 -10.66 -2.11 -6.06
C GLY A 13 -12.12 -2.00 -5.63
N PHE A 14 -12.37 -1.73 -4.36
CA PHE A 14 -13.71 -1.47 -3.81
C PHE A 14 -14.19 -0.01 -3.95
N LEU A 15 -13.79 0.69 -5.00
CA LEU A 15 -14.28 2.03 -5.34
C LEU A 15 -15.08 2.03 -6.66
N PRO A 16 -15.88 3.09 -6.93
CA PRO A 16 -16.74 3.14 -8.12
C PRO A 16 -15.94 3.13 -9.44
N LYS A 17 -16.39 2.30 -10.39
CA LYS A 17 -15.61 1.94 -11.60
C LYS A 17 -16.07 2.62 -12.88
N GLN A 18 -17.32 2.39 -13.28
CA GLN A 18 -17.80 2.72 -14.63
C GLN A 18 -18.75 3.91 -14.66
N SER A 19 -18.57 4.75 -15.68
CA SER A 19 -19.52 5.82 -16.00
C SER A 19 -20.75 5.29 -16.74
N TRP A 20 -21.83 6.06 -16.74
CA TRP A 20 -23.05 5.73 -17.46
C TRP A 20 -22.86 5.74 -18.97
N GLU A 21 -22.01 6.64 -19.47
CA GLU A 21 -21.69 6.76 -20.89
C GLU A 21 -20.97 5.50 -21.38
N PHE A 22 -19.98 5.00 -20.64
CA PHE A 22 -19.32 3.73 -20.95
C PHE A 22 -20.35 2.59 -21.04
N CYS A 23 -21.23 2.49 -20.04
CA CYS A 23 -22.29 1.49 -20.01
C CYS A 23 -23.22 1.60 -21.24
N ALA A 24 -23.60 2.81 -21.63
CA ALA A 24 -24.49 3.04 -22.75
C ALA A 24 -23.84 2.72 -24.11
N GLU A 25 -22.59 3.13 -24.30
CA GLU A 25 -21.82 2.80 -25.51
C GLU A 25 -21.63 1.29 -25.65
N GLN A 26 -21.29 0.61 -24.54
CA GLN A 26 -21.15 -0.84 -24.52
C GLN A 26 -22.46 -1.54 -24.91
N VAL A 27 -23.59 -1.12 -24.35
CA VAL A 27 -24.90 -1.71 -24.66
C VAL A 27 -25.27 -1.47 -26.13
N LYS A 28 -25.04 -0.26 -26.67
CA LYS A 28 -25.24 0.01 -28.11
C LYS A 28 -24.41 -0.92 -28.98
N ALA A 29 -23.15 -1.16 -28.62
CA ALA A 29 -22.29 -2.10 -29.33
C ALA A 29 -22.81 -3.55 -29.26
N PHE A 30 -23.39 -3.97 -28.14
CA PHE A 30 -24.03 -5.29 -28.03
C PHE A 30 -25.23 -5.44 -28.95
N TYR A 31 -26.09 -4.42 -29.03
CA TYR A 31 -27.23 -4.42 -29.94
C TYR A 31 -26.78 -4.46 -31.41
N ALA A 32 -25.83 -3.61 -31.78
CA ALA A 32 -25.26 -3.57 -33.13
C ALA A 32 -24.61 -4.92 -33.52
N SER A 33 -24.03 -5.62 -32.55
CA SER A 33 -23.38 -6.93 -32.75
C SER A 33 -24.29 -8.13 -32.51
N ASN A 34 -25.60 -7.90 -32.30
CA ASN A 34 -26.60 -8.95 -32.04
C ASN A 34 -26.24 -9.90 -30.87
N ILE A 35 -25.58 -9.40 -29.83
CA ILE A 35 -25.21 -10.19 -28.65
C ILE A 35 -26.47 -10.60 -27.88
N LYS A 36 -26.64 -11.91 -27.65
CA LYS A 36 -27.80 -12.48 -26.93
C LYS A 36 -27.51 -12.97 -25.52
N GLY A 37 -26.24 -13.08 -25.17
CA GLY A 37 -25.81 -13.65 -23.89
C GLY A 37 -24.60 -12.91 -23.34
N ILE A 38 -24.73 -12.48 -22.10
CA ILE A 38 -23.69 -11.75 -21.37
C ILE A 38 -23.35 -12.57 -20.13
N TYR A 39 -22.09 -12.98 -20.04
CA TYR A 39 -21.51 -13.46 -18.79
C TYR A 39 -20.80 -12.28 -18.11
N ARG A 40 -21.03 -12.10 -16.82
CA ARG A 40 -20.42 -11.02 -16.03
C ARG A 40 -19.50 -11.60 -14.96
N CYS A 41 -18.25 -11.14 -14.93
CA CYS A 41 -17.32 -11.42 -13.85
C CYS A 41 -17.36 -10.26 -12.86
N GLY A 42 -18.04 -10.44 -11.71
CA GLY A 42 -18.35 -9.36 -10.77
C GLY A 42 -19.64 -8.62 -11.11
N PHE A 43 -20.34 -8.14 -10.08
CA PHE A 43 -21.55 -7.30 -10.09
C PHE A 43 -22.10 -7.15 -8.67
N GLY A 44 -22.51 -5.95 -8.27
CA GLY A 44 -23.20 -5.74 -6.98
C GLY A 44 -22.25 -5.64 -5.79
N GLU A 45 -21.03 -5.13 -6.02
CA GLU A 45 -20.07 -4.90 -4.94
C GLU A 45 -20.37 -3.62 -4.16
N LEU A 46 -20.96 -2.62 -4.82
CA LEU A 46 -21.19 -1.27 -4.29
C LEU A 46 -22.62 -0.81 -4.65
N PHE A 47 -23.64 -1.40 -4.03
CA PHE A 47 -25.04 -1.08 -4.36
C PHE A 47 -25.42 0.36 -3.99
N GLY A 48 -24.76 0.96 -3.01
CA GLY A 48 -24.90 2.37 -2.67
C GLY A 48 -24.27 3.27 -3.73
N LEU A 49 -22.95 3.19 -3.93
CA LEU A 49 -22.20 4.10 -4.80
C LEU A 49 -22.40 3.83 -6.30
N GLU A 50 -22.60 2.57 -6.71
CA GLU A 50 -22.79 2.18 -8.12
C GLU A 50 -24.26 1.86 -8.46
N GLY A 51 -25.18 2.01 -7.51
CA GLY A 51 -26.60 1.71 -7.67
C GLY A 51 -27.26 2.29 -8.94
N PRO A 52 -27.12 3.60 -9.23
CA PRO A 52 -27.64 4.17 -10.47
C PRO A 52 -26.99 3.56 -11.72
N THR A 53 -25.68 3.28 -11.68
CA THR A 53 -24.96 2.69 -12.81
C THR A 53 -25.50 1.30 -13.13
N TYR A 54 -25.76 0.47 -12.12
CA TYR A 54 -26.40 -0.83 -12.30
C TYR A 54 -27.81 -0.69 -12.87
N TYR A 55 -28.61 0.24 -12.31
CA TYR A 55 -29.98 0.48 -12.77
C TYR A 55 -30.03 0.92 -14.24
N ILE A 56 -29.21 1.91 -14.60
CA ILE A 56 -29.13 2.48 -15.94
C ILE A 56 -28.67 1.41 -16.93
N TRP A 57 -27.59 0.68 -16.65
CA TRP A 57 -27.08 -0.35 -17.55
C TRP A 57 -28.12 -1.45 -17.80
N CYS A 58 -28.78 -1.94 -16.75
CA CYS A 58 -29.85 -2.93 -16.89
C CYS A 58 -31.03 -2.41 -17.72
N LYS A 59 -31.42 -1.13 -17.55
CA LYS A 59 -32.51 -0.55 -18.35
C LYS A 59 -32.12 -0.36 -19.82
N LEU A 60 -30.87 -0.01 -20.08
CA LEU A 60 -30.37 0.12 -21.45
C LEU A 60 -30.28 -1.24 -22.15
N LEU A 61 -29.98 -2.33 -21.43
CA LEU A 61 -30.02 -3.67 -22.00
C LEU A 61 -31.42 -4.04 -22.52
N ASP A 62 -32.49 -3.55 -21.90
CA ASP A 62 -33.87 -3.72 -22.40
C ASP A 62 -34.15 -2.81 -23.60
N ASN A 63 -33.65 -1.57 -23.58
CA ASN A 63 -33.79 -0.60 -24.67
C ASN A 63 -32.60 0.40 -24.69
N PRO A 64 -31.72 0.34 -25.71
CA PRO A 64 -30.50 1.15 -25.76
C PRO A 64 -30.73 2.65 -26.00
N ASP A 65 -31.95 3.05 -26.38
CA ASP A 65 -32.30 4.43 -26.72
C ASP A 65 -32.90 5.22 -25.54
N LEU A 66 -33.00 4.61 -24.35
CA LEU A 66 -33.51 5.31 -23.16
C LEU A 66 -32.59 6.46 -22.72
N ASP A 67 -33.21 7.56 -22.27
CA ASP A 67 -32.49 8.71 -21.77
C ASP A 67 -31.91 8.45 -20.36
N ILE A 68 -30.57 8.49 -20.26
CA ILE A 68 -29.81 8.28 -19.03
C ILE A 68 -30.20 9.26 -17.92
N ASN A 69 -30.45 10.54 -18.25
CA ASN A 69 -30.83 11.55 -17.28
C ASN A 69 -32.21 11.26 -16.68
N VAL A 70 -33.16 10.84 -17.53
CA VAL A 70 -34.49 10.44 -17.07
C VAL A 70 -34.41 9.22 -16.16
N LEU A 71 -33.57 8.25 -16.52
CA LEU A 71 -33.33 7.05 -15.71
C LEU A 71 -32.71 7.40 -14.34
N LEU A 72 -31.70 8.28 -14.31
CA LEU A 72 -31.10 8.76 -13.06
C LEU A 72 -32.14 9.44 -12.17
N GLN A 73 -32.91 10.40 -12.70
CA GLN A 73 -33.95 11.10 -11.93
C GLN A 73 -34.99 10.13 -11.38
N LYS A 74 -35.36 9.11 -12.16
CA LYS A 74 -36.29 8.08 -11.72
C LYS A 74 -35.69 7.25 -10.58
N TYR A 75 -34.45 6.79 -10.73
CA TYR A 75 -33.74 6.05 -9.70
C TYR A 75 -33.64 6.87 -8.40
N CYS A 76 -33.19 8.13 -8.49
CA CYS A 76 -33.02 8.98 -7.32
C CYS A 76 -34.34 9.24 -6.58
N ARG A 77 -35.43 9.51 -7.31
CA ARG A 77 -36.78 9.65 -6.71
C ARG A 77 -37.24 8.39 -6.01
N GLN A 78 -37.00 7.21 -6.59
CA GLN A 78 -37.46 5.95 -6.02
C GLN A 78 -36.60 5.49 -4.83
N ALA A 79 -35.29 5.62 -4.92
CA ALA A 79 -34.36 5.14 -3.90
C ALA A 79 -34.19 6.12 -2.73
N PHE A 80 -34.34 7.43 -2.96
CA PHE A 80 -34.01 8.47 -1.97
C PHE A 80 -35.15 9.43 -1.65
N GLY A 81 -36.28 9.38 -2.37
CA GLY A 81 -37.48 10.15 -2.06
C GLY A 81 -37.20 11.65 -1.91
N PRO A 82 -37.42 12.28 -0.73
CA PRO A 82 -37.16 13.71 -0.50
C PRO A 82 -35.72 14.16 -0.79
N ALA A 83 -34.75 13.25 -0.70
CA ALA A 83 -33.34 13.54 -0.95
C ALA A 83 -32.92 13.41 -2.43
N ALA A 84 -33.87 13.15 -3.34
CA ALA A 84 -33.58 12.84 -4.73
C ALA A 84 -32.73 13.90 -5.44
N LEU A 85 -33.01 15.19 -5.22
CA LEU A 85 -32.31 16.29 -5.90
C LEU A 85 -30.83 16.35 -5.49
N GLU A 86 -30.55 16.24 -4.19
CA GLU A 86 -29.18 16.19 -3.67
C GLU A 86 -28.47 14.92 -4.17
N MET A 87 -29.17 13.79 -4.19
CA MET A 87 -28.60 12.54 -4.67
C MET A 87 -28.29 12.55 -6.18
N GLU A 88 -29.10 13.22 -6.99
CA GLU A 88 -28.76 13.45 -8.40
C GLU A 88 -27.45 14.23 -8.54
N LYS A 89 -27.23 15.27 -7.72
CA LYS A 89 -25.96 16.02 -7.72
C LYS A 89 -24.79 15.14 -7.32
N PHE A 90 -24.95 14.35 -6.25
CA PHE A 90 -23.93 13.42 -5.77
C PHE A 90 -23.50 12.45 -6.86
N TYR A 91 -24.46 11.77 -7.49
CA TYR A 91 -24.16 10.76 -8.50
C TYR A 91 -23.64 11.35 -9.81
N ARG A 92 -24.07 12.55 -10.19
CA ARG A 92 -23.49 13.26 -11.35
C ARG A 92 -22.02 13.59 -11.11
N LEU A 93 -21.69 14.14 -9.94
CA LEU A 93 -20.30 14.39 -9.58
C LEU A 93 -19.48 13.08 -9.62
N LEU A 94 -20.01 12.01 -9.01
CA LEU A 94 -19.35 10.70 -9.03
C LEU A 94 -19.13 10.17 -10.46
N ASN A 95 -20.13 10.28 -11.34
CA ASN A 95 -20.03 9.87 -12.74
C ASN A 95 -18.95 10.65 -13.49
N GLU A 96 -18.86 11.97 -13.29
CA GLU A 96 -17.79 12.78 -13.89
C GLU A 96 -16.39 12.34 -13.42
N ARG A 97 -16.25 11.89 -12.16
CA ARG A 97 -14.98 11.33 -11.68
C ARG A 97 -14.64 10.00 -12.35
N GLN A 98 -15.62 9.13 -12.57
CA GLN A 98 -15.42 7.82 -13.20
C GLN A 98 -14.95 7.91 -14.66
N LYS A 99 -15.23 9.03 -15.34
CA LYS A 99 -14.73 9.30 -16.70
C LYS A 99 -13.21 9.52 -16.76
N LEU A 100 -12.58 9.87 -15.63
CA LEU A 100 -11.14 10.12 -15.59
C LEU A 100 -10.36 8.80 -15.58
N GLN A 101 -9.39 8.66 -16.48
CA GLN A 101 -8.56 7.47 -16.61
C GLN A 101 -7.09 7.86 -16.72
N ILE A 102 -6.21 7.07 -16.09
CA ILE A 102 -4.74 7.24 -16.18
C ILE A 102 -4.20 6.66 -17.49
N SER A 103 -4.81 5.58 -17.99
CA SER A 103 -4.46 4.90 -19.23
C SER A 103 -5.74 4.47 -19.93
N THR A 104 -5.73 4.55 -21.27
CA THR A 104 -6.80 4.01 -22.13
C THR A 104 -6.46 2.62 -22.67
N LEU A 105 -5.29 2.06 -22.32
CA LEU A 105 -4.90 0.72 -22.72
C LEU A 105 -5.75 -0.29 -21.94
N GLU A 106 -6.36 -1.24 -22.66
CA GLU A 106 -7.04 -2.36 -22.03
C GLU A 106 -6.05 -3.20 -21.21
N ILE A 107 -6.50 -3.66 -20.04
CA ILE A 107 -5.72 -4.57 -19.20
C ILE A 107 -5.64 -5.92 -19.93
N ASP A 108 -4.42 -6.36 -20.25
CA ASP A 108 -4.18 -7.74 -20.68
C ASP A 108 -4.29 -8.67 -19.47
N TRP A 109 -5.41 -9.36 -19.35
CA TRP A 109 -5.66 -10.31 -18.27
C TRP A 109 -4.78 -11.56 -18.33
N ASN A 110 -4.04 -11.77 -19.42
CA ASN A 110 -3.05 -12.84 -19.54
C ASN A 110 -1.63 -12.39 -19.21
N ASP A 111 -1.43 -11.13 -18.80
CA ASP A 111 -0.13 -10.62 -18.41
C ASP A 111 0.44 -11.44 -17.24
N PRO A 112 1.58 -12.15 -17.42
CA PRO A 112 2.22 -12.90 -16.36
C PRO A 112 2.60 -12.01 -15.16
N ALA A 113 2.84 -10.71 -15.34
CA ALA A 113 3.11 -9.78 -14.25
C ALA A 113 1.88 -9.59 -13.35
N LEU A 114 0.68 -9.52 -13.95
CA LEU A 114 -0.59 -9.44 -13.24
C LEU A 114 -0.91 -10.73 -12.47
N LEU A 115 -0.59 -11.89 -13.04
CA LEU A 115 -0.79 -13.20 -12.41
C LEU A 115 0.27 -13.55 -11.35
N SER A 116 1.49 -13.01 -11.48
CA SER A 116 2.60 -13.24 -10.54
C SER A 116 2.62 -12.26 -9.37
N GLY A 117 1.77 -11.21 -9.38
CA GLY A 117 1.79 -10.16 -8.36
C GLY A 117 3.07 -9.32 -8.38
N THR A 118 3.75 -9.26 -9.53
CA THR A 118 5.05 -8.56 -9.64
C THR A 118 4.85 -7.03 -9.50
N PRO A 119 5.71 -6.32 -8.75
CA PRO A 119 5.56 -4.88 -8.51
C PRO A 119 5.55 -4.04 -9.79
N GLN A 120 4.53 -3.19 -9.98
CA GLN A 120 4.47 -2.18 -11.04
C GLN A 120 4.96 -0.80 -10.56
N ARG A 121 5.46 0.00 -11.50
CA ARG A 121 5.82 1.42 -11.36
C ARG A 121 4.60 2.24 -11.01
N ASP A 122 4.54 2.71 -9.77
CA ASP A 122 3.47 3.57 -9.27
C ASP A 122 2.08 3.05 -9.67
N PRO A 123 1.59 2.04 -8.94
CA PRO A 123 0.58 1.16 -9.49
C PRO A 123 -0.66 1.97 -9.89
N ASP A 124 -1.16 1.68 -11.09
CA ASP A 124 -2.18 2.51 -11.73
C ASP A 124 -3.44 2.64 -10.87
N ASN A 125 -3.67 1.72 -9.93
CA ASN A 125 -4.70 1.85 -8.91
C ASN A 125 -4.54 3.12 -8.05
N ILE A 126 -3.39 3.32 -7.41
CA ILE A 126 -3.13 4.48 -6.54
C ILE A 126 -3.28 5.78 -7.34
N ARG A 127 -2.72 5.82 -8.54
CA ARG A 127 -2.79 6.98 -9.44
C ARG A 127 -4.23 7.27 -9.88
N THR A 128 -4.98 6.23 -10.23
CA THR A 128 -6.40 6.34 -10.63
C THR A 128 -7.23 6.86 -9.47
N ILE A 129 -7.02 6.35 -8.25
CA ILE A 129 -7.73 6.81 -7.05
C ILE A 129 -7.43 8.29 -6.77
N MET A 130 -6.16 8.69 -6.81
CA MET A 130 -5.75 10.09 -6.62
C MET A 130 -6.34 11.01 -7.68
N LEU A 131 -6.35 10.58 -8.94
CA LEU A 131 -6.94 11.34 -10.04
C LEU A 131 -8.44 11.53 -9.84
N ARG A 132 -9.16 10.45 -9.49
CA ARG A 132 -10.63 10.48 -9.37
C ARG A 132 -11.10 11.13 -8.08
N PHE A 133 -10.34 11.04 -7.00
CA PHE A 133 -10.81 11.47 -5.68
C PHE A 133 -9.76 12.31 -4.94
N PRO A 134 -9.39 13.50 -5.45
CA PRO A 134 -8.64 14.46 -4.64
C PRO A 134 -9.48 14.93 -3.44
N ASP A 135 -8.84 15.37 -2.36
CA ASP A 135 -9.52 15.75 -1.11
C ASP A 135 -10.69 16.73 -1.30
N ALA A 136 -10.55 17.69 -2.22
CA ALA A 136 -11.61 18.66 -2.51
C ALA A 136 -12.88 17.98 -3.06
N VAL A 137 -12.72 16.97 -3.92
CA VAL A 137 -13.85 16.21 -4.50
C VAL A 137 -14.50 15.33 -3.45
N VAL A 138 -13.72 14.69 -2.57
CA VAL A 138 -14.26 13.89 -1.46
C VAL A 138 -15.04 14.77 -0.50
N ALA A 139 -14.52 15.96 -0.18
CA ALA A 139 -15.21 16.94 0.65
C ALA A 139 -16.54 17.40 0.02
N GLU A 140 -16.55 17.69 -1.29
CA GLU A 140 -17.75 18.07 -2.02
C GLU A 140 -18.80 16.94 -2.02
N LEU A 141 -18.41 15.71 -2.37
CA LEU A 141 -19.28 14.54 -2.30
C LEU A 141 -19.85 14.35 -0.88
N GLY A 142 -19.03 14.52 0.15
CA GLY A 142 -19.44 14.41 1.55
C GLY A 142 -20.45 15.48 1.95
N GLN A 143 -20.26 16.73 1.52
CA GLN A 143 -21.21 17.83 1.76
C GLN A 143 -22.55 17.57 1.09
N VAL A 144 -22.56 17.13 -0.17
CA VAL A 144 -23.79 16.82 -0.89
C VAL A 144 -24.52 15.65 -0.24
N LEU A 145 -23.79 14.60 0.16
CA LEU A 145 -24.39 13.45 0.85
C LEU A 145 -24.98 13.85 2.21
N GLN A 146 -24.27 14.67 3.00
CA GLN A 146 -24.79 15.17 4.27
C GLN A 146 -26.05 16.01 4.09
N ALA A 147 -26.11 16.86 3.05
CA ALA A 147 -27.30 17.63 2.73
C ALA A 147 -28.48 16.72 2.33
N ALA A 148 -28.21 15.62 1.62
CA ALA A 148 -29.21 14.61 1.27
C ALA A 148 -29.77 13.90 2.51
N GLU A 149 -28.90 13.52 3.45
CA GLU A 149 -29.29 12.86 4.70
C GLU A 149 -30.20 13.73 5.57
N GLN A 150 -29.98 15.05 5.57
CA GLN A 150 -30.80 16.01 6.29
C GLN A 150 -32.23 16.18 5.72
N LYS A 151 -32.52 15.66 4.51
CA LYS A 151 -33.88 15.68 3.92
C LYS A 151 -34.79 14.60 4.48
N SER A 152 -34.24 13.59 5.14
CA SER A 152 -34.99 12.47 5.69
C SER A 152 -35.02 12.55 7.22
N ALA A 153 -36.18 12.34 7.85
CA ALA A 153 -36.28 12.25 9.31
C ALA A 153 -35.49 11.05 9.87
N ALA A 154 -35.39 9.97 9.09
CA ALA A 154 -34.54 8.82 9.34
C ALA A 154 -34.00 8.28 8.01
N LEU A 155 -32.77 7.78 8.00
CA LEU A 155 -32.14 7.24 6.79
C LEU A 155 -32.79 5.92 6.38
N ASN A 156 -33.23 5.86 5.12
CA ASN A 156 -33.68 4.60 4.54
C ASN A 156 -32.49 3.63 4.34
N GLU A 157 -32.77 2.38 3.96
CA GLU A 157 -31.73 1.36 3.83
C GLU A 157 -30.67 1.71 2.76
N MET A 158 -31.10 2.26 1.62
CA MET A 158 -30.18 2.70 0.57
C MET A 158 -29.28 3.85 1.03
N GLN A 159 -29.80 4.80 1.80
CA GLN A 159 -29.02 5.89 2.39
C GLN A 159 -27.98 5.37 3.38
N ARG A 160 -28.36 4.42 4.25
CA ARG A 160 -27.43 3.81 5.21
C ARG A 160 -26.34 3.00 4.51
N LEU A 161 -26.71 2.25 3.47
CA LEU A 161 -25.75 1.49 2.66
C LEU A 161 -24.77 2.40 1.92
N LEU A 162 -25.29 3.44 1.26
CA LEU A 162 -24.48 4.46 0.60
C LEU A 162 -23.51 5.13 1.59
N ARG A 163 -23.98 5.48 2.80
CA ARG A 163 -23.12 6.06 3.84
C ARG A 163 -21.95 5.12 4.19
N LEU A 164 -22.23 3.83 4.43
CA LEU A 164 -21.19 2.85 4.73
C LEU A 164 -20.16 2.72 3.59
N GLU A 165 -20.62 2.64 2.34
CA GLU A 165 -19.72 2.56 1.18
C GLU A 165 -18.94 3.88 0.97
N PHE A 166 -19.56 5.03 1.21
CA PHE A 166 -18.91 6.34 1.12
C PHE A 166 -17.87 6.56 2.24
N ASP A 167 -18.11 6.04 3.43
CA ASP A 167 -17.14 6.07 4.53
C ASP A 167 -15.92 5.20 4.20
N TYR A 168 -16.13 4.01 3.59
CA TYR A 168 -15.04 3.19 3.05
C TYR A 168 -14.21 3.97 2.02
N LEU A 169 -14.88 4.63 1.07
CA LEU A 169 -14.24 5.49 0.06
C LEU A 169 -13.42 6.59 0.74
N THR A 170 -14.01 7.30 1.70
CA THR A 170 -13.39 8.43 2.40
C THR A 170 -12.14 7.99 3.15
N HIS A 171 -12.22 6.91 3.93
CA HIS A 171 -11.06 6.39 4.67
C HIS A 171 -9.94 5.93 3.75
N THR A 172 -10.29 5.21 2.68
CA THR A 172 -9.30 4.70 1.71
C THR A 172 -8.63 5.83 0.95
N VAL A 173 -9.41 6.75 0.39
CA VAL A 173 -8.91 7.88 -0.40
C VAL A 173 -8.07 8.84 0.47
N SER A 174 -8.49 9.12 1.70
CA SER A 174 -7.72 9.98 2.61
C SER A 174 -6.30 9.43 2.84
N ALA A 175 -6.18 8.12 3.07
CA ALA A 175 -4.89 7.47 3.22
C ALA A 175 -4.08 7.46 1.91
N VAL A 176 -4.72 7.25 0.75
CA VAL A 176 -4.06 7.36 -0.56
C VAL A 176 -3.52 8.76 -0.84
N ASN A 177 -4.31 9.81 -0.62
CA ASN A 177 -3.87 11.18 -0.82
C ASN A 177 -2.78 11.58 0.19
N GLN A 178 -2.84 11.07 1.42
CA GLN A 178 -1.76 11.27 2.41
C GLN A 178 -0.47 10.55 2.01
N LEU A 179 -0.54 9.35 1.42
CA LEU A 179 0.64 8.67 0.90
C LEU A 179 1.35 9.52 -0.15
N ALA A 180 0.61 10.14 -1.07
CA ALA A 180 1.17 11.06 -2.06
C ALA A 180 1.89 12.25 -1.42
N ARG A 181 1.28 12.85 -0.39
CA ARG A 181 1.91 13.94 0.38
C ARG A 181 3.16 13.49 1.12
N MET A 182 3.13 12.31 1.75
CA MET A 182 4.28 11.74 2.45
C MET A 182 5.44 11.43 1.50
N ARG A 183 5.14 10.96 0.27
CA ARG A 183 6.15 10.75 -0.78
C ARG A 183 6.85 12.05 -1.19
N GLN A 184 6.13 13.18 -1.18
CA GLN A 184 6.67 14.51 -1.47
C GLN A 184 7.40 15.11 -0.25
N ASN A 185 6.80 14.97 0.93
CA ASN A 185 7.23 15.58 2.18
C ASN A 185 7.43 14.49 3.24
N ARG A 186 8.67 14.01 3.36
CA ARG A 186 9.06 12.88 4.22
C ARG A 186 9.33 13.30 5.67
N THR A 187 8.41 14.07 6.26
CA THR A 187 8.55 14.60 7.62
C THR A 187 7.91 13.68 8.66
N PRO A 188 8.31 13.76 9.94
CA PRO A 188 7.67 13.01 11.03
C PRO A 188 6.16 13.24 11.11
N GLU A 189 5.69 14.48 10.90
CA GLU A 189 4.28 14.83 10.94
C GLU A 189 3.48 14.17 9.80
N ALA A 190 4.05 14.13 8.60
CA ALA A 190 3.44 13.46 7.46
C ALA A 190 3.32 11.95 7.69
N CYS A 191 4.34 11.33 8.30
CA CYS A 191 4.31 9.92 8.70
C CYS A 191 3.27 9.66 9.82
N ALA A 192 3.24 10.50 10.85
CA ALA A 192 2.27 10.37 11.95
C ALA A 192 0.83 10.46 11.42
N ARG A 193 0.57 11.44 10.54
CA ARG A 193 -0.74 11.57 9.89
C ARG A 193 -1.10 10.35 9.03
N MET A 194 -0.12 9.78 8.32
CA MET A 194 -0.35 8.57 7.54
C MET A 194 -0.76 7.40 8.44
N LEU A 195 -0.05 7.19 9.55
CA LEU A 195 -0.39 6.14 10.53
C LEU A 195 -1.77 6.32 11.13
N GLU A 196 -2.16 7.55 11.48
CA GLU A 196 -3.51 7.84 11.98
C GLU A 196 -4.60 7.46 10.99
N LEU A 197 -4.41 7.77 9.70
CA LEU A 197 -5.39 7.45 8.66
C LEU A 197 -5.46 5.94 8.39
N LEU A 198 -4.32 5.24 8.42
CA LEU A 198 -4.29 3.78 8.32
C LEU A 198 -5.01 3.11 9.50
N ILE A 199 -4.77 3.58 10.73
CA ILE A 199 -5.44 3.06 11.93
C ILE A 199 -6.95 3.29 11.84
N ARG A 200 -7.40 4.51 11.48
CA ARG A 200 -8.83 4.80 11.31
C ARG A 200 -9.49 3.92 10.26
N ARG A 201 -8.79 3.67 9.15
CA ARG A 201 -9.27 2.76 8.11
C ARG A 201 -9.38 1.34 8.65
N ASP A 202 -8.36 0.83 9.32
CA ASP A 202 -8.37 -0.51 9.90
C ASP A 202 -9.50 -0.67 10.94
N ASP A 203 -9.71 0.32 11.81
CA ASP A 203 -10.80 0.34 12.78
C ASP A 203 -12.18 0.29 12.09
N PHE A 204 -12.36 1.08 11.03
CA PHE A 204 -13.58 1.04 10.21
C PHE A 204 -13.80 -0.34 9.58
N LEU A 205 -12.76 -0.95 9.00
CA LEU A 205 -12.85 -2.27 8.36
C LEU A 205 -13.20 -3.39 9.36
N GLN A 206 -12.74 -3.27 10.60
CA GLN A 206 -13.08 -4.19 11.69
C GLN A 206 -14.54 -4.04 12.13
N ALA A 207 -15.12 -2.86 12.01
CA ALA A 207 -16.50 -2.58 12.36
C ALA A 207 -17.52 -3.00 11.29
N ILE A 208 -17.09 -3.31 10.06
CA ILE A 208 -17.99 -3.79 9.00
C ILE A 208 -18.64 -5.12 9.43
N PRO A 209 -19.98 -5.25 9.38
CA PRO A 209 -20.64 -6.47 9.79
C PRO A 209 -20.24 -7.68 8.93
N ARG A 210 -20.09 -8.82 9.59
CA ARG A 210 -19.65 -10.08 8.96
C ARG A 210 -20.57 -11.21 9.36
N ALA A 211 -20.79 -12.11 8.41
CA ALA A 211 -21.49 -13.34 8.69
C ALA A 211 -20.57 -14.37 9.36
N LYS A 212 -21.14 -15.52 9.76
CA LYS A 212 -20.35 -16.60 10.39
C LYS A 212 -19.26 -17.15 9.47
N SER A 213 -19.48 -17.07 8.16
CA SER A 213 -18.48 -17.37 7.13
C SER A 213 -17.27 -16.42 7.12
N GLY A 214 -17.33 -15.28 7.83
CA GLY A 214 -16.30 -14.23 7.81
C GLY A 214 -16.43 -13.22 6.66
N LEU A 215 -17.36 -13.46 5.73
CA LEU A 215 -17.63 -12.59 4.58
C LEU A 215 -18.44 -11.37 5.01
N ALA A 216 -18.23 -10.24 4.33
CA ALA A 216 -18.92 -8.99 4.62
C ALA A 216 -20.38 -9.01 4.11
N TYR A 217 -21.32 -8.77 5.03
CA TYR A 217 -22.76 -8.74 4.77
C TYR A 217 -23.40 -7.61 5.55
N TRP A 218 -24.43 -6.98 4.98
CA TRP A 218 -25.08 -5.79 5.54
C TRP A 218 -25.59 -5.98 6.97
N ASP A 219 -26.18 -7.15 7.27
CA ASP A 219 -26.75 -7.49 8.57
C ASP A 219 -25.93 -8.54 9.33
N GLY A 220 -24.74 -8.89 8.83
CA GLY A 220 -23.91 -9.95 9.39
C GLY A 220 -24.53 -11.34 9.31
N LYS A 221 -25.45 -11.60 8.37
CA LYS A 221 -26.03 -12.94 8.14
C LYS A 221 -25.67 -13.46 6.76
N ASP A 222 -25.43 -14.77 6.65
CA ASP A 222 -24.98 -15.41 5.41
C ASP A 222 -26.01 -15.34 4.26
N ASN A 223 -27.24 -14.89 4.52
CA ASN A 223 -28.32 -14.67 3.54
C ASN A 223 -28.66 -13.18 3.34
N GLY A 224 -27.89 -12.27 3.92
CA GLY A 224 -28.09 -10.83 3.80
C GLY A 224 -27.62 -10.27 2.46
N LEU A 225 -27.77 -8.95 2.29
CA LEU A 225 -27.18 -8.22 1.16
C LEU A 225 -25.65 -8.27 1.28
N PRO A 226 -24.92 -8.76 0.26
CA PRO A 226 -23.46 -8.77 0.31
C PRO A 226 -22.89 -7.37 0.29
N LEU A 227 -21.86 -7.15 1.10
CA LEU A 227 -21.07 -5.94 1.04
C LEU A 227 -19.76 -6.23 0.33
N PHE A 228 -19.32 -5.32 -0.54
CA PHE A 228 -18.00 -5.38 -1.17
C PHE A 228 -17.76 -6.77 -1.83
N GLY A 229 -18.76 -7.28 -2.54
CA GLY A 229 -18.65 -8.53 -3.30
C GLY A 229 -18.26 -9.76 -2.47
N TYR A 230 -18.82 -9.92 -1.27
CA TYR A 230 -18.53 -11.05 -0.37
C TYR A 230 -17.07 -11.11 0.10
N SER A 231 -16.41 -9.97 0.21
CA SER A 231 -15.00 -9.91 0.60
C SER A 231 -14.72 -10.37 2.05
N THR A 232 -13.54 -10.95 2.26
CA THR A 232 -12.99 -11.21 3.60
C THR A 232 -12.33 -9.95 4.17
N ALA A 233 -11.95 -9.99 5.46
CA ALA A 233 -11.29 -8.87 6.11
C ALA A 233 -9.93 -8.55 5.46
N GLU A 234 -9.18 -9.58 5.08
CA GLU A 234 -7.86 -9.47 4.47
C GLU A 234 -7.95 -8.82 3.09
N VAL A 235 -8.95 -9.22 2.30
CA VAL A 235 -9.21 -8.65 0.97
C VAL A 235 -9.62 -7.17 1.07
N LEU A 236 -10.50 -6.83 2.01
CA LEU A 236 -10.89 -5.44 2.26
C LEU A 236 -9.70 -4.59 2.72
N LYS A 237 -8.87 -5.14 3.61
CA LYS A 237 -7.64 -4.48 4.07
C LYS A 237 -6.70 -4.21 2.91
N ALA A 238 -6.50 -5.20 2.03
CA ALA A 238 -5.70 -5.05 0.81
C ALA A 238 -6.30 -4.05 -0.18
N GLY A 239 -7.62 -3.82 -0.18
CA GLY A 239 -8.33 -2.87 -1.04
C GLY A 239 -8.85 -3.47 -2.36
N GLY A 240 -8.50 -4.72 -2.67
CA GLY A 240 -8.89 -5.43 -3.89
C GLY A 240 -8.06 -6.70 -4.12
N ARG A 241 -8.13 -7.26 -5.33
CA ARG A 241 -7.27 -8.35 -5.84
C ARG A 241 -6.71 -8.00 -7.22
N LEU A 242 -5.78 -8.79 -7.74
CA LEU A 242 -5.13 -8.57 -9.04
C LEU A 242 -4.60 -7.13 -9.16
N SER A 243 -5.24 -6.26 -9.94
CA SER A 243 -4.82 -4.86 -10.13
C SER A 243 -5.31 -3.88 -9.05
N GLY A 244 -6.28 -4.29 -8.23
CA GLY A 244 -6.88 -3.46 -7.19
C GLY A 244 -6.16 -3.30 -5.84
N PRO A 245 -5.24 -4.19 -5.39
CA PRO A 245 -4.71 -4.07 -4.04
C PRO A 245 -3.77 -2.87 -3.87
N LEU A 246 -3.94 -2.13 -2.76
CA LEU A 246 -3.20 -0.92 -2.40
C LEU A 246 -1.81 -1.24 -1.83
N TYR A 247 -1.67 -2.43 -1.24
CA TYR A 247 -0.41 -2.97 -0.70
C TYR A 247 0.23 -2.05 0.35
N ALA A 248 1.56 -1.90 0.39
CA ALA A 248 2.21 -1.08 1.41
C ALA A 248 1.86 0.42 1.26
N PRO A 249 1.62 1.15 2.36
CA PRO A 249 1.60 0.71 3.75
C PRO A 249 0.21 0.24 4.24
N PHE A 250 -0.79 0.12 3.36
CA PHE A 250 -2.19 -0.22 3.69
C PHE A 250 -2.38 -1.63 4.24
N ASN A 251 -1.52 -2.58 3.87
CA ASN A 251 -1.56 -3.94 4.39
C ASN A 251 -0.76 -4.12 5.70
N TRP A 252 -0.02 -3.11 6.16
CA TRP A 252 0.81 -3.18 7.38
C TRP A 252 -0.01 -3.12 8.67
N ASP A 253 0.62 -3.45 9.80
CA ASP A 253 0.04 -3.23 11.14
C ASP A 253 0.39 -1.81 11.64
N ALA A 254 -0.43 -0.84 11.26
CA ALA A 254 -0.20 0.56 11.62
C ALA A 254 -0.27 0.81 13.13
N LYS A 255 -1.04 0.01 13.89
CA LYS A 255 -1.12 0.13 15.35
C LYS A 255 0.18 -0.31 16.00
N TRP A 256 0.75 -1.45 15.57
CA TRP A 256 2.05 -1.92 16.04
C TRP A 256 3.18 -0.94 15.66
N ILE A 257 3.19 -0.43 14.43
CA ILE A 257 4.17 0.57 13.98
C ILE A 257 4.11 1.83 14.86
N LYS A 258 2.91 2.33 15.16
CA LYS A 258 2.71 3.47 16.06
C LYS A 258 3.13 3.15 17.49
N GLN A 259 2.80 1.96 18.01
CA GLN A 259 3.18 1.53 19.36
C GLN A 259 4.70 1.45 19.55
N LYS A 260 5.42 1.07 18.50
CA LYS A 260 6.89 0.96 18.48
C LYS A 260 7.60 2.27 18.09
N ASP A 261 6.85 3.36 17.95
CA ASP A 261 7.35 4.69 17.55
C ASP A 261 8.19 4.65 16.25
N ILE A 262 7.72 3.87 15.27
CA ILE A 262 8.45 3.68 14.01
C ILE A 262 8.00 4.73 13.01
N GLN A 263 8.92 5.62 12.63
CA GLN A 263 8.71 6.52 11.51
C GLN A 263 8.75 5.77 10.17
N LEU A 264 7.77 6.02 9.30
CA LEU A 264 7.61 5.31 8.03
C LEU A 264 8.73 5.62 7.02
N CYS A 265 9.15 6.88 6.95
CA CYS A 265 10.22 7.31 6.04
C CYS A 265 10.93 8.56 6.53
N GLY A 266 12.10 8.87 5.97
CA GLY A 266 12.89 10.04 6.37
C GLY A 266 13.52 9.84 7.74
N ARG A 267 13.93 8.61 8.04
CA ARG A 267 14.38 8.16 9.34
C ARG A 267 15.79 8.66 9.62
N SER A 268 16.09 8.86 10.89
CA SER A 268 17.41 9.19 11.40
C SER A 268 17.76 8.27 12.56
N VAL A 269 19.02 7.86 12.66
CA VAL A 269 19.56 7.11 13.79
C VAL A 269 20.87 7.74 14.25
N THR A 270 21.06 7.83 15.56
CA THR A 270 22.26 8.39 16.18
C THR A 270 23.10 7.28 16.79
N THR A 271 24.40 7.23 16.48
CA THR A 271 25.31 6.25 17.06
C THR A 271 25.46 6.48 18.57
N ASN A 272 25.79 5.43 19.32
CA ASN A 272 26.05 5.50 20.77
C ASN A 272 24.85 5.98 21.62
N SER A 273 23.67 6.15 21.03
CA SER A 273 22.44 6.56 21.72
C SER A 273 21.82 5.46 22.58
N GLY A 274 22.21 4.19 22.37
CA GLY A 274 21.56 3.03 22.97
C GLY A 274 20.14 2.75 22.45
N GLN A 275 19.64 3.54 21.49
CA GLN A 275 18.29 3.39 20.96
C GLN A 275 18.20 2.26 19.93
N TRP A 276 17.17 1.42 20.08
CA TRP A 276 16.83 0.39 19.11
C TRP A 276 15.94 0.96 17.99
N GLN A 277 16.28 0.60 16.76
CA GLN A 277 15.56 0.95 15.55
C GLN A 277 14.92 -0.29 14.95
N TYR A 278 13.60 -0.27 14.76
CA TYR A 278 12.87 -1.37 14.12
C TYR A 278 12.87 -1.26 12.60
N LEU A 279 12.89 -2.38 11.89
CA LEU A 279 12.72 -2.44 10.44
C LEU A 279 11.24 -2.57 10.07
N LEU A 280 10.90 -2.11 8.86
CA LEU A 280 9.60 -2.23 8.21
C LEU A 280 9.64 -3.35 7.15
N PRO A 281 8.49 -3.88 6.71
CA PRO A 281 8.43 -4.78 5.56
C PRO A 281 9.09 -4.14 4.33
N ALA A 282 9.98 -4.85 3.65
CA ALA A 282 10.67 -4.28 2.48
C ALA A 282 9.81 -4.36 1.21
N TYR A 283 9.13 -5.48 0.99
CA TYR A 283 8.35 -5.62 -0.23
C TYR A 283 7.02 -4.91 -0.13
N TYR A 284 6.77 -4.07 -1.12
CA TYR A 284 5.51 -3.36 -1.25
C TYR A 284 4.34 -4.37 -1.35
N TYR A 285 4.51 -5.46 -2.11
CA TYR A 285 3.45 -6.39 -2.55
C TYR A 285 3.37 -7.73 -1.79
N THR A 286 3.64 -7.78 -0.48
CA THR A 286 3.50 -9.06 0.27
C THR A 286 2.07 -9.33 0.73
N ASP A 287 1.62 -10.57 0.58
CA ASP A 287 0.40 -11.08 1.23
C ASP A 287 0.61 -11.20 2.75
N ALA A 288 -0.37 -10.71 3.53
CA ALA A 288 -0.45 -10.83 4.98
C ALA A 288 0.78 -10.36 5.81
N PRO A 289 1.33 -9.15 5.60
CA PRO A 289 2.52 -8.71 6.33
C PRO A 289 2.27 -8.57 7.84
N ALA A 290 1.08 -8.16 8.27
CA ALA A 290 0.79 -7.96 9.70
C ALA A 290 1.12 -9.18 10.58
N GLU A 291 0.89 -10.41 10.10
CA GLU A 291 1.17 -11.65 10.84
C GLU A 291 2.65 -12.05 10.81
N VAL A 292 3.37 -11.67 9.75
CA VAL A 292 4.78 -12.06 9.57
C VAL A 292 5.71 -11.08 10.29
N TYR A 293 5.45 -9.78 10.25
CA TYR A 293 6.41 -8.75 10.72
C TYR A 293 6.27 -8.42 12.21
N SER A 294 5.06 -8.45 12.78
CA SER A 294 4.87 -8.26 14.23
C SER A 294 5.43 -9.43 15.04
N ARG A 295 5.39 -10.64 14.47
CA ARG A 295 5.90 -11.86 15.11
C ARG A 295 7.39 -12.07 14.90
N ARG A 296 7.99 -11.53 13.84
CA ARG A 296 9.41 -11.69 13.49
C ARG A 296 10.11 -10.33 13.40
N ALA A 297 9.84 -9.46 14.36
CA ALA A 297 10.34 -8.10 14.33
C ALA A 297 11.87 -8.09 14.35
N MET A 298 12.45 -7.24 13.51
CA MET A 298 13.88 -7.00 13.44
C MET A 298 14.17 -5.63 14.03
N ARG A 299 15.16 -5.56 14.92
CA ARG A 299 15.68 -4.31 15.45
C ARG A 299 17.19 -4.25 15.39
N PHE A 300 17.74 -3.05 15.29
CA PHE A 300 19.18 -2.83 15.37
C PHE A 300 19.51 -1.59 16.19
N SER A 301 20.75 -1.50 16.66
CA SER A 301 21.34 -0.30 17.24
C SER A 301 22.71 -0.06 16.62
N CYS A 302 23.13 1.20 16.61
CA CYS A 302 24.42 1.61 16.06
C CYS A 302 25.29 2.17 17.17
N ALA A 303 26.54 1.72 17.22
CA ALA A 303 27.59 2.27 18.07
C ALA A 303 28.82 2.55 17.21
N TRP A 304 29.63 3.50 17.60
CA TRP A 304 30.76 3.96 16.81
C TRP A 304 31.92 4.37 17.71
N ASP A 305 33.13 4.06 17.25
CA ASP A 305 34.38 4.66 17.72
C ASP A 305 35.18 5.16 16.52
N ASN A 306 36.31 5.84 16.77
CA ASN A 306 37.13 6.48 15.72
C ASN A 306 37.53 5.58 14.53
N ASP A 307 37.46 4.26 14.66
CA ASP A 307 37.90 3.33 13.64
C ASP A 307 36.81 2.37 13.13
N THR A 308 35.75 2.13 13.91
CA THR A 308 34.76 1.08 13.61
C THR A 308 33.33 1.55 13.89
N LEU A 309 32.45 1.36 12.90
CA LEU A 309 31.00 1.37 13.12
C LEU A 309 30.55 -0.05 13.48
N ARG A 310 29.80 -0.18 14.57
CA ARG A 310 29.19 -1.41 15.05
C ARG A 310 27.68 -1.34 14.89
N ILE A 311 27.10 -2.35 14.25
CA ILE A 311 25.66 -2.51 14.13
C ILE A 311 25.28 -3.81 14.81
N VAL A 312 24.61 -3.70 15.94
CA VAL A 312 24.04 -4.85 16.65
C VAL A 312 22.63 -5.06 16.15
N VAL A 313 22.32 -6.29 15.76
CA VAL A 313 21.01 -6.66 15.22
C VAL A 313 20.42 -7.74 16.11
N VAL A 314 19.12 -7.62 16.40
CA VAL A 314 18.33 -8.61 17.15
C VAL A 314 17.08 -8.94 16.35
N ARG A 315 16.78 -10.23 16.28
CA ARG A 315 15.55 -10.77 15.69
C ARG A 315 14.71 -11.43 16.77
N GLU A 316 13.43 -11.09 16.81
CA GLU A 316 12.44 -11.67 17.72
C GLU A 316 11.88 -13.01 17.18
N ASN A 317 11.55 -13.96 18.08
CA ASN A 317 10.87 -15.25 17.83
C ASN A 317 11.45 -16.14 16.71
N SER A 318 12.66 -16.63 16.93
CA SER A 318 13.47 -17.43 16.00
C SER A 318 13.89 -18.80 16.54
N ALA A 319 13.30 -19.24 17.66
CA ALA A 319 13.73 -20.40 18.45
C ALA A 319 13.84 -21.74 17.66
N GLU A 320 13.23 -21.84 16.48
CA GLU A 320 13.14 -23.06 15.67
C GLU A 320 13.62 -22.89 14.21
N GLU A 321 14.17 -21.73 13.84
CA GLU A 321 14.52 -21.42 12.43
C GLU A 321 16.02 -21.56 12.15
N ASP A 322 16.40 -22.25 11.08
CA ASP A 322 17.78 -22.25 10.58
C ASP A 322 18.14 -20.87 10.02
N CYS A 323 18.92 -20.14 10.83
CA CYS A 323 19.31 -18.78 10.53
C CYS A 323 20.56 -18.67 9.65
N SER A 324 21.17 -19.79 9.24
CA SER A 324 22.43 -19.79 8.50
C SER A 324 22.35 -19.09 7.15
N SER A 325 21.15 -19.06 6.54
CA SER A 325 20.85 -18.40 5.27
C SER A 325 20.54 -16.91 5.38
N HIS A 326 20.47 -16.36 6.60
CA HIS A 326 20.08 -14.97 6.84
C HIS A 326 21.14 -13.99 6.34
N ASN A 327 20.71 -12.96 5.61
CA ASN A 327 21.55 -11.93 5.03
C ASN A 327 21.31 -10.58 5.70
N LEU A 328 22.41 -9.84 5.90
CA LEU A 328 22.44 -8.50 6.44
C LEU A 328 23.03 -7.56 5.39
N TYR A 329 22.33 -6.48 5.05
CA TYR A 329 22.75 -5.55 4.01
C TYR A 329 22.82 -4.15 4.59
N VAL A 330 24.02 -3.59 4.64
CA VAL A 330 24.25 -2.20 5.04
C VAL A 330 24.54 -1.36 3.81
N TYR A 331 23.88 -0.21 3.71
CA TYR A 331 24.14 0.83 2.74
C TYR A 331 24.60 2.06 3.52
N LEU A 332 25.83 2.51 3.29
CA LEU A 332 26.42 3.60 4.07
C LEU A 332 27.34 4.45 3.21
N GLY A 333 27.31 5.76 3.37
CA GLY A 333 28.28 6.66 2.76
C GLY A 333 28.01 8.13 3.06
N PRO A 334 29.03 9.01 2.94
CA PRO A 334 28.90 10.44 3.22
C PRO A 334 27.97 11.15 2.22
N ASN A 335 27.87 10.62 1.00
CA ASN A 335 26.97 11.12 -0.04
C ASN A 335 26.59 9.97 -0.98
N GLN A 336 25.71 10.23 -1.97
CA GLN A 336 25.22 9.18 -2.86
C GLN A 336 26.32 8.53 -3.71
N LYS A 337 27.30 9.31 -4.21
CA LYS A 337 28.38 8.78 -5.07
C LYS A 337 29.33 7.88 -4.30
N ASP A 338 29.51 8.16 -3.01
CA ASP A 338 30.40 7.42 -2.10
C ASP A 338 29.65 6.38 -1.25
N MET A 339 28.45 5.97 -1.68
CA MET A 339 27.70 4.89 -1.03
C MET A 339 28.40 3.54 -1.24
N LEU A 340 28.64 2.84 -0.14
CA LEU A 340 29.03 1.44 -0.12
C LEU A 340 27.83 0.55 0.14
N PHE A 341 27.81 -0.59 -0.54
CA PHE A 341 26.93 -1.72 -0.21
C PHE A 341 27.78 -2.82 0.43
N LEU A 342 27.41 -3.18 1.65
CA LEU A 342 28.17 -4.07 2.52
C LEU A 342 27.31 -5.28 2.92
N PRO A 343 27.26 -6.34 2.10
CA PRO A 343 26.55 -7.56 2.45
C PRO A 343 27.34 -8.44 3.42
N GLY A 344 26.66 -8.85 4.49
CA GLY A 344 27.08 -9.86 5.46
C GLY A 344 26.06 -11.01 5.57
N ARG A 345 26.46 -12.10 6.22
CA ARG A 345 25.64 -13.30 6.43
C ARG A 345 25.84 -13.85 7.81
N PHE A 346 24.82 -14.51 8.37
CA PHE A 346 24.94 -15.16 9.67
C PHE A 346 25.99 -16.29 9.68
N LYS A 347 26.10 -17.05 8.57
CA LYS A 347 27.07 -18.16 8.44
C LYS A 347 28.50 -17.73 8.13
N THR A 348 28.71 -16.51 7.62
CA THR A 348 30.01 -16.07 7.10
C THR A 348 30.56 -14.92 7.92
N THR A 349 31.80 -15.06 8.37
CA THR A 349 32.45 -14.05 9.23
C THR A 349 32.84 -12.78 8.48
N GLY A 350 33.00 -12.82 7.16
CA GLY A 350 33.39 -11.66 6.35
C GLY A 350 32.20 -10.94 5.71
N MET A 351 32.37 -9.63 5.51
CA MET A 351 31.49 -8.81 4.69
C MET A 351 32.21 -8.44 3.39
N ALA A 352 31.50 -8.52 2.27
CA ALA A 352 32.05 -8.02 1.00
C ALA A 352 31.87 -6.50 0.89
N ASN A 353 32.72 -5.84 0.11
CA ASN A 353 32.66 -4.41 -0.13
C ASN A 353 32.32 -4.12 -1.60
N TYR A 354 31.23 -3.41 -1.83
CA TYR A 354 30.80 -2.94 -3.13
C TYR A 354 30.67 -1.41 -3.16
N VAL A 355 31.10 -0.81 -4.26
CA VAL A 355 30.94 0.64 -4.52
C VAL A 355 29.81 0.88 -5.51
N LEU A 356 29.13 2.01 -5.39
CA LEU A 356 28.13 2.43 -6.36
C LEU A 356 28.78 2.60 -7.75
N GLU A 357 28.23 1.94 -8.75
CA GLU A 357 28.66 2.02 -10.16
C GLU A 357 27.73 2.91 -10.98
N LYS A 358 26.42 2.73 -10.80
CA LYS A 358 25.38 3.54 -11.44
C LYS A 358 24.25 3.78 -10.46
N THR A 359 23.78 5.01 -10.41
CA THR A 359 22.52 5.36 -9.77
C THR A 359 21.33 4.72 -10.49
N ASN A 360 20.19 4.62 -9.84
CA ASN A 360 18.93 4.20 -10.43
C ASN A 360 18.61 4.96 -11.73
N VAL A 361 18.88 6.28 -11.76
CA VAL A 361 18.66 7.13 -12.94
C VAL A 361 19.58 6.73 -14.09
N GLU A 362 20.88 6.55 -13.83
CA GLU A 362 21.85 6.09 -14.83
C GLU A 362 21.59 4.64 -15.28
N ASN A 363 20.94 3.84 -14.43
CA ASN A 363 20.53 2.46 -14.69
C ASN A 363 19.08 2.35 -15.21
N GLN A 364 18.57 3.40 -15.85
CA GLN A 364 17.27 3.41 -16.55
C GLN A 364 16.07 3.01 -15.66
N GLY A 365 16.13 3.27 -14.35
CA GLY A 365 15.07 2.92 -13.40
C GLY A 365 15.14 1.48 -12.86
N LEU A 366 16.18 0.70 -13.17
CA LEU A 366 16.34 -0.70 -12.73
C LEU A 366 16.98 -0.84 -11.34
N GLY A 367 17.24 0.28 -10.69
CA GLY A 367 17.77 0.41 -9.34
C GLY A 367 19.26 0.68 -9.30
N ASP A 368 19.78 1.09 -8.14
CA ASP A 368 21.21 1.30 -7.97
C ASP A 368 22.02 0.02 -8.26
N LEU A 369 23.09 0.17 -9.04
CA LEU A 369 24.00 -0.90 -9.42
C LEU A 369 25.32 -0.74 -8.67
N TYR A 370 25.76 -1.83 -8.05
CA TYR A 370 26.96 -1.88 -7.24
C TYR A 370 27.95 -2.90 -7.80
N LYS A 371 29.25 -2.54 -7.79
CA LYS A 371 30.33 -3.41 -8.27
C LYS A 371 31.24 -3.84 -7.13
N SER A 372 31.65 -5.10 -7.13
CA SER A 372 32.53 -5.65 -6.11
C SER A 372 33.91 -5.00 -6.19
N THR A 373 34.48 -4.67 -5.04
CA THR A 373 35.87 -4.19 -4.94
C THR A 373 36.88 -5.32 -4.73
N GLY A 374 36.42 -6.54 -4.46
CA GLY A 374 37.25 -7.66 -4.01
C GLY A 374 37.86 -7.49 -2.61
N LYS A 375 37.59 -6.38 -1.92
CA LYS A 375 38.09 -6.08 -0.58
C LYS A 375 37.06 -6.48 0.48
N SER A 376 37.55 -6.68 1.71
CA SER A 376 36.68 -6.85 2.88
C SER A 376 35.99 -5.54 3.23
N GLY A 377 34.70 -5.62 3.54
CA GLY A 377 33.88 -4.52 4.06
C GLY A 377 33.71 -4.54 5.58
N GLY A 378 34.23 -5.57 6.25
CA GLY A 378 34.04 -5.77 7.69
C GLY A 378 33.85 -7.23 8.07
N LYS A 379 33.35 -7.45 9.30
CA LYS A 379 33.06 -8.78 9.83
C LYS A 379 31.66 -8.89 10.44
N VAL A 380 31.11 -10.10 10.42
CA VAL A 380 29.88 -10.48 11.12
C VAL A 380 30.22 -11.50 12.19
N THR A 381 29.72 -11.27 13.41
CA THR A 381 29.83 -12.20 14.54
C THR A 381 28.43 -12.63 14.97
N VAL A 382 28.21 -13.95 15.07
CA VAL A 382 26.94 -14.56 15.52
C VAL A 382 27.25 -15.59 16.60
N PRO A 383 26.64 -15.51 17.80
CA PRO A 383 25.77 -14.43 18.27
C PRO A 383 26.56 -13.12 18.50
N ALA A 384 25.85 -11.98 18.61
CA ALA A 384 26.48 -10.71 18.98
C ALA A 384 27.01 -10.79 20.43
N PRO A 385 28.30 -10.50 20.68
CA PRO A 385 28.86 -10.52 22.03
C PRO A 385 28.22 -9.46 22.95
N GLY A 386 27.93 -9.81 24.20
CA GLY A 386 27.47 -8.87 25.22
C GLY A 386 26.03 -8.36 25.06
N VAL A 387 25.23 -9.03 24.21
CA VAL A 387 23.80 -8.71 24.03
C VAL A 387 22.96 -9.66 24.87
N GLU A 388 22.16 -9.13 25.78
CA GLU A 388 21.15 -9.90 26.51
C GLU A 388 19.98 -10.24 25.58
N LEU A 389 19.67 -11.53 25.47
CA LEU A 389 18.62 -12.05 24.60
C LEU A 389 17.44 -12.58 25.41
N GLN A 390 16.23 -12.25 24.98
CA GLN A 390 15.01 -12.91 25.44
C GLN A 390 14.89 -14.32 24.83
N PRO A 391 14.12 -15.22 25.44
CA PRO A 391 13.86 -16.55 24.88
C PRO A 391 13.39 -16.47 23.42
N GLY A 392 14.09 -17.17 22.54
CA GLY A 392 13.81 -17.20 21.11
C GLY A 392 14.39 -16.04 20.30
N GLU A 393 15.14 -15.10 20.90
CA GLU A 393 15.88 -14.11 20.13
C GLU A 393 17.21 -14.65 19.60
N ILE A 394 17.64 -14.10 18.46
CA ILE A 394 19.00 -14.27 17.94
C ILE A 394 19.62 -12.91 17.66
N SER A 395 20.94 -12.85 17.70
CA SER A 395 21.67 -11.61 17.43
C SER A 395 22.84 -11.79 16.49
N ALA A 396 23.21 -10.70 15.83
CA ALA A 396 24.42 -10.58 15.03
C ALA A 396 25.06 -9.20 15.24
N LEU A 397 26.39 -9.17 15.26
CA LEU A 397 27.18 -7.95 15.31
C LEU A 397 27.89 -7.77 13.97
N MET A 398 27.66 -6.63 13.31
CA MET A 398 28.44 -6.20 12.14
C MET A 398 29.46 -5.16 12.58
N GLU A 399 30.73 -5.37 12.26
CA GLU A 399 31.82 -4.42 12.51
C GLU A 399 32.39 -3.95 11.18
N ILE A 400 32.21 -2.66 10.89
CA ILE A 400 32.55 -2.00 9.64
C ILE A 400 33.72 -1.05 9.90
N PRO A 401 34.93 -1.36 9.40
CA PRO A 401 36.07 -0.46 9.53
C PRO A 401 35.85 0.83 8.74
N LEU A 402 36.04 1.98 9.36
CA LEU A 402 35.77 3.28 8.73
C LEU A 402 36.83 3.67 7.70
N ALA A 403 38.00 3.04 7.76
CA ALA A 403 39.08 3.23 6.79
C ALA A 403 38.73 2.78 5.36
N ILE A 404 37.60 2.08 5.16
CA ILE A 404 37.14 1.67 3.82
C ILE A 404 36.41 2.81 3.08
N PHE A 405 36.04 3.89 3.79
CA PHE A 405 35.38 5.06 3.22
C PHE A 405 36.41 6.11 2.76
N PRO A 406 36.06 7.00 1.81
CA PRO A 406 36.98 8.03 1.33
C PRO A 406 37.40 9.04 2.40
N ALA A 407 36.58 9.21 3.44
CA ALA A 407 36.88 10.03 4.61
C ALA A 407 36.38 9.35 5.88
N LYS A 408 37.07 9.57 7.00
CA LYS A 408 36.58 9.14 8.33
C LYS A 408 35.50 10.11 8.80
N PRO A 409 34.40 9.62 9.40
CA PRO A 409 33.36 10.48 9.94
C PRO A 409 33.87 11.28 11.14
N GLN A 410 33.36 12.49 11.31
CA GLN A 410 33.56 13.31 12.50
C GLN A 410 32.32 13.26 13.42
N ALA A 411 32.53 13.52 14.72
CA ALA A 411 31.41 13.68 15.64
C ALA A 411 30.50 14.84 15.19
N GLY A 412 29.19 14.61 15.16
CA GLY A 412 28.17 15.49 14.62
C GLY A 412 27.92 15.33 13.12
N GLU A 413 28.72 14.55 12.39
CA GLU A 413 28.55 14.36 10.95
C GLU A 413 27.36 13.45 10.63
N HIS A 414 26.70 13.72 9.50
CA HIS A 414 25.51 13.00 9.04
C HIS A 414 25.81 12.28 7.73
N TRP A 415 25.71 10.95 7.74
CA TRP A 415 25.89 10.12 6.56
C TRP A 415 24.57 9.50 6.10
N ARG A 416 24.51 9.14 4.81
CA ARG A 416 23.39 8.39 4.26
C ARG A 416 23.47 6.95 4.75
N PHE A 417 22.36 6.42 5.24
CA PHE A 417 22.31 5.08 5.82
C PHE A 417 21.04 4.33 5.43
N ASN A 418 21.17 3.04 5.17
CA ASN A 418 20.05 2.11 5.15
C ASN A 418 20.52 0.73 5.62
N PHE A 419 19.59 -0.04 6.17
CA PHE A 419 19.82 -1.38 6.64
C PHE A 419 18.68 -2.29 6.21
N LEU A 420 19.03 -3.44 5.63
CA LEU A 420 18.08 -4.42 5.15
C LEU A 420 18.45 -5.81 5.68
N TYR A 421 17.44 -6.55 6.10
CA TYR A 421 17.53 -7.92 6.54
C TYR A 421 16.73 -8.83 5.61
N ARG A 422 17.29 -9.97 5.23
CA ARG A 422 16.61 -10.97 4.39
C ARG A 422 16.81 -12.39 4.92
N SER A 423 15.70 -13.11 5.07
CA SER A 423 15.64 -14.57 5.22
C SER A 423 14.53 -15.07 4.31
N ASP A 424 14.74 -15.99 3.37
CA ASP A 424 13.63 -16.34 2.45
C ASP A 424 12.49 -17.03 3.23
N PRO A 425 11.22 -16.57 3.17
CA PRO A 425 10.63 -15.56 2.26
C PRO A 425 10.47 -14.12 2.83
N TYR A 426 10.99 -13.84 4.02
CA TYR A 426 10.95 -12.56 4.73
C TYR A 426 12.03 -11.55 4.30
N THR A 427 11.65 -10.29 4.11
CA THR A 427 12.60 -9.19 3.89
C THR A 427 12.10 -7.94 4.58
N ALA A 428 12.97 -7.32 5.39
CA ALA A 428 12.68 -6.10 6.13
C ALA A 428 13.75 -5.04 5.86
N ILE A 429 13.38 -3.76 5.90
CA ILE A 429 14.24 -2.62 5.60
C ILE A 429 14.01 -1.50 6.60
N TRP A 430 15.05 -0.75 6.96
CA TRP A 430 14.94 0.39 7.87
C TRP A 430 14.32 1.60 7.17
N GLU A 431 14.94 2.09 6.11
CA GLU A 431 14.38 3.17 5.29
C GLU A 431 13.70 2.60 4.05
N HIS A 432 12.37 2.64 4.02
CA HIS A 432 11.58 2.10 2.92
C HIS A 432 11.48 3.09 1.74
N ASN A 433 11.67 2.60 0.52
CA ASN A 433 11.44 3.41 -0.68
C ASN A 433 9.96 3.40 -1.09
N TYR A 434 9.20 4.44 -0.73
CA TYR A 434 7.80 4.59 -1.17
C TYR A 434 7.63 5.02 -2.62
N ASN A 435 8.73 5.38 -3.31
CA ASN A 435 8.78 5.65 -4.73
C ASN A 435 9.31 4.44 -5.50
N HIS A 436 9.22 3.23 -4.92
CA HIS A 436 9.66 2.00 -5.57
C HIS A 436 8.90 1.79 -6.88
N VAL A 437 9.68 1.70 -7.96
CA VAL A 437 9.21 1.52 -9.32
C VAL A 437 9.83 0.26 -9.93
N ASN A 438 8.99 -0.64 -10.48
CA ASN A 438 9.32 -1.68 -11.49
C ASN A 438 10.43 -2.71 -11.24
N HIS A 439 11.21 -2.68 -10.15
CA HIS A 439 12.29 -3.66 -9.98
C HIS A 439 12.67 -3.90 -8.52
N TYR A 440 12.87 -5.15 -8.11
CA TYR A 440 13.17 -5.52 -6.71
C TYR A 440 14.38 -4.78 -6.12
N ARG A 441 15.31 -4.28 -6.95
CA ARG A 441 16.47 -3.50 -6.48
C ARG A 441 16.09 -2.12 -5.98
N ASN A 442 15.06 -1.48 -6.54
CA ASN A 442 14.68 -0.11 -6.22
C ASN A 442 14.25 0.07 -4.76
N VAL A 443 13.81 -0.99 -4.09
CA VAL A 443 13.35 -0.97 -2.69
C VAL A 443 14.39 -0.36 -1.74
N LYS A 444 15.69 -0.51 -2.06
CA LYS A 444 16.82 -0.12 -1.22
C LYS A 444 17.49 1.20 -1.63
N ASP A 445 17.04 1.83 -2.70
CA ASP A 445 17.67 3.05 -3.27
C ASP A 445 17.28 4.33 -2.51
N CYS A 446 16.59 4.16 -1.37
CA CYS A 446 16.29 5.21 -0.44
C CYS A 446 17.21 5.09 0.77
N ALA A 447 17.72 6.22 1.28
CA ALA A 447 18.54 6.26 2.47
C ALA A 447 17.94 7.24 3.48
N GLY A 448 18.00 6.85 4.76
CA GLY A 448 17.82 7.73 5.89
C GLY A 448 19.17 8.33 6.29
N THR A 449 19.25 8.80 7.53
CA THR A 449 20.44 9.46 8.07
C THR A 449 21.04 8.70 9.24
N LEU A 450 22.35 8.51 9.24
CA LEU A 450 23.13 8.09 10.41
C LEU A 450 23.92 9.29 10.91
N GLN A 451 23.70 9.68 12.16
CA GLN A 451 24.45 10.72 12.85
C GLN A 451 25.53 10.08 13.74
N PHE A 452 26.77 10.50 13.55
CA PHE A 452 27.89 10.08 14.40
C PHE A 452 27.93 10.94 15.67
N GLN A 453 27.80 10.33 16.84
CA GLN A 453 27.93 10.95 18.16
C GLN A 453 28.89 10.18 19.05
#